data_AF-A0AAE9YXD9-F1
#
_entry.id   AF-A0AAE9YXD9-F1
#
_cell.length_a   1.000
_cell.length_b   1.000
_cell.length_c   1.000
_cell.angle_alpha   90.00
_cell.angle_beta   90.00
_cell.angle_gamma   90.00
#
_symmetry.space_group_name_H-M   'P 1'
#
loop_
_entity.id
_entity.type
_entity.pdbx_description
1 polymer ?
#
loop_
_entity_poly.entity_id
_entity_poly.type
_entity_poly.pdbx_seq_one_letter_code
_entity_poly.pdbx_strand_id
1 'polypeptide(L)'
;MKRVLSTLFLCMSSISYAKTTAPENIIMIVADGMGPAYTSAYRYFQDDPNTQAIEETVFDRHLVGMSSTYPARVSGYVTDSAAGATALATGIKTYNGAIGVDVDKKPLESVLVWAKKQGKQTGVVVTSRINHATPASYLSHNESRRNYDAIADSYVDSKLNGQFKADLMLGGGWKHFIRDDRNLVNEFKQAGFHYLDSYDELSDLPKNQPVLGLFANGGLPWALDDSNKHRLSVMAKAATKQLENKNGYFMLVEASQVDWGGHRNDIAVAMAEMDDLAKTLEFLEGYVAKNPDTLVVLTADHSTGGFTIGAHGEYAWRPDVLRTMIMSPETIAEKLSQKDISKSLTKKLFNFALTDVELAQLQLDKANAEAEIKAYETAKAAGKEKKLSEPKEVASVLETSIKHLIDQRTNTGWTSGGHTGIDVPVFAFGQQSELFNGLQDNTDIAKKIFGLLGKK
;
A
#
# COMPACT_ATOMS: atom_id res chain seq x y z
N MET A 1 -41.18 -13.75 68.77
CA MET A 1 -40.74 -14.52 67.58
C MET A 1 -39.75 -13.68 66.80
N LYS A 2 -38.72 -14.36 66.27
CA LYS A 2 -37.43 -13.96 65.71
C LYS A 2 -37.37 -12.65 64.90
N ARG A 3 -36.42 -11.77 65.25
CA ARG A 3 -35.86 -10.73 64.37
C ARG A 3 -34.88 -11.40 63.40
N VAL A 4 -35.11 -11.25 62.10
CA VAL A 4 -34.21 -11.73 61.05
C VAL A 4 -33.23 -10.59 60.73
N LEU A 5 -31.98 -10.75 61.14
CA LEU A 5 -30.86 -9.95 60.60
C LEU A 5 -30.56 -10.50 59.20
N SER A 6 -30.73 -9.67 58.17
CA SER A 6 -30.26 -9.97 56.82
C SER A 6 -28.87 -9.38 56.67
N THR A 7 -27.85 -10.24 56.69
CA THR A 7 -26.46 -9.87 56.44
C THR A 7 -26.26 -9.73 54.92
N LEU A 8 -26.13 -8.50 54.44
CA LEU A 8 -25.80 -8.21 53.05
C LEU A 8 -24.30 -8.49 52.85
N PHE A 9 -23.96 -9.62 52.23
CA PHE A 9 -22.59 -9.93 51.82
C PHE A 9 -22.27 -9.10 50.57
N LEU A 10 -21.56 -7.98 50.77
CA LEU A 10 -21.04 -7.17 49.67
C LEU A 10 -19.83 -7.93 49.08
N CYS A 11 -20.06 -8.64 47.98
CA CYS A 11 -18.99 -9.28 47.22
C CYS A 11 -18.21 -8.17 46.49
N MET A 12 -17.17 -7.63 47.13
CA MET A 12 -16.19 -6.77 46.45
C MET A 12 -15.39 -7.64 45.48
N SER A 13 -15.83 -7.72 44.24
CA SER A 13 -15.00 -8.14 43.13
C SER A 13 -13.91 -7.07 42.95
N SER A 14 -12.72 -7.36 43.46
CA SER A 14 -11.51 -6.62 43.12
C SER A 14 -11.26 -6.78 41.62
N ILE A 15 -11.70 -5.79 40.84
CA ILE A 15 -11.29 -5.63 39.45
C ILE A 15 -9.80 -5.27 39.51
N SER A 16 -8.94 -6.27 39.34
CA SER A 16 -7.53 -6.04 39.03
C SER A 16 -7.49 -5.35 37.67
N TYR A 17 -7.36 -4.03 37.67
CA TYR A 17 -6.92 -3.31 36.48
C TYR A 17 -5.52 -3.86 36.15
N ALA A 18 -5.45 -4.73 35.14
CA ALA A 18 -4.18 -5.09 34.55
C ALA A 18 -3.49 -3.78 34.17
N LYS A 19 -2.31 -3.54 34.73
CA LYS A 19 -1.48 -2.38 34.40
C LYS A 19 -1.19 -2.50 32.90
N THR A 20 -1.84 -1.70 32.07
CA THR A 20 -1.68 -1.75 30.61
C THR A 20 -0.23 -1.39 30.27
N THR A 21 0.55 -2.39 29.89
CA THR A 21 1.94 -2.21 29.47
C THR A 21 1.98 -1.73 28.03
N ALA A 22 2.97 -0.90 27.68
CA ALA A 22 3.20 -0.50 26.30
C ALA A 22 3.53 -1.74 25.43
N PRO A 23 3.17 -1.76 24.14
CA PRO A 23 3.51 -2.84 23.24
C PRO A 23 5.03 -2.96 23.06
N GLU A 24 5.54 -4.19 23.01
CA GLU A 24 6.92 -4.46 22.63
C GLU A 24 7.11 -4.30 21.12
N ASN A 25 6.12 -4.75 20.33
CA ASN A 25 6.17 -4.70 18.87
C ASN A 25 5.11 -3.74 18.34
N ILE A 26 5.48 -2.85 17.43
CA ILE A 26 4.53 -1.96 16.75
C ILE A 26 4.66 -2.15 15.25
N ILE A 27 3.55 -2.51 14.60
CA ILE A 27 3.44 -2.63 13.15
C ILE A 27 2.52 -1.52 12.67
N MET A 28 3.09 -0.57 11.93
CA MET A 28 2.35 0.47 11.23
C MET A 28 2.14 0.05 9.79
N ILE A 29 0.89 -0.03 9.34
CA ILE A 29 0.53 -0.36 7.97
C ILE A 29 -0.05 0.87 7.29
N VAL A 30 0.52 1.25 6.15
CA VAL A 30 -0.01 2.30 5.28
C VAL A 30 -0.54 1.65 4.01
N ALA A 31 -1.85 1.67 3.82
CA ALA A 31 -2.47 1.26 2.57
C ALA A 31 -2.62 2.50 1.66
N ASP A 32 -1.60 2.77 0.85
CA ASP A 32 -1.50 3.99 0.03
C ASP A 32 -2.77 4.12 -0.84
N GLY A 33 -3.47 5.26 -0.76
CA GLY A 33 -4.68 5.52 -1.55
C GLY A 33 -5.97 4.77 -1.14
N MET A 34 -5.94 3.97 -0.07
CA MET A 34 -7.07 3.13 0.37
C MET A 34 -8.15 3.95 1.13
N GLY A 35 -8.99 4.65 0.38
CA GLY A 35 -10.19 5.31 0.91
C GLY A 35 -11.29 4.34 1.39
N PRO A 36 -12.36 4.85 2.02
CA PRO A 36 -13.44 4.02 2.59
C PRO A 36 -14.20 3.18 1.55
N ALA A 37 -14.24 3.60 0.28
CA ALA A 37 -14.87 2.83 -0.79
C ALA A 37 -14.13 1.51 -1.07
N TYR A 38 -12.80 1.47 -0.88
CA TYR A 38 -11.99 0.29 -1.21
C TYR A 38 -12.28 -0.90 -0.30
N THR A 39 -12.44 -0.66 1.01
CA THR A 39 -12.75 -1.75 1.96
C THR A 39 -14.18 -2.26 1.79
N SER A 40 -15.12 -1.37 1.45
CA SER A 40 -16.50 -1.77 1.10
C SER A 40 -16.54 -2.58 -0.19
N ALA A 41 -15.83 -2.15 -1.23
CA ALA A 41 -15.70 -2.89 -2.48
C ALA A 41 -15.06 -4.26 -2.26
N TYR A 42 -14.00 -4.33 -1.45
CA TYR A 42 -13.33 -5.58 -1.15
C TYR A 42 -14.26 -6.56 -0.41
N ARG A 43 -15.09 -6.09 0.51
CA ARG A 43 -16.13 -6.92 1.16
C ARG A 43 -17.04 -7.58 0.14
N TYR A 44 -17.59 -6.82 -0.80
CA TYR A 44 -18.47 -7.35 -1.85
C TYR A 44 -17.70 -8.18 -2.89
N PHE A 45 -16.43 -7.88 -3.11
CA PHE A 45 -15.56 -8.69 -3.96
C PHE A 45 -15.31 -10.08 -3.37
N GLN A 46 -15.21 -10.22 -2.04
CA GLN A 46 -14.99 -11.50 -1.35
C GLN A 46 -16.28 -12.27 -1.02
N ASP A 47 -17.43 -11.59 -1.06
CA ASP A 47 -18.75 -12.16 -0.77
C ASP A 47 -19.04 -13.47 -1.52
N ASP A 48 -19.49 -14.50 -0.80
CA ASP A 48 -19.97 -15.74 -1.40
C ASP A 48 -21.44 -15.57 -1.84
N PRO A 49 -21.75 -15.52 -3.14
CA PRO A 49 -23.12 -15.29 -3.62
C PRO A 49 -24.09 -16.43 -3.26
N ASN A 50 -23.60 -17.54 -2.69
CA ASN A 50 -24.42 -18.65 -2.21
C ASN A 50 -24.87 -18.50 -0.76
N THR A 51 -24.40 -17.49 -0.03
CA THR A 51 -24.82 -17.21 1.35
C THR A 51 -25.89 -16.12 1.38
N GLN A 52 -26.64 -16.05 2.49
CA GLN A 52 -27.70 -15.06 2.66
C GLN A 52 -27.19 -13.72 3.19
N ALA A 53 -26.11 -13.74 3.95
CA ALA A 53 -25.54 -12.57 4.60
C ALA A 53 -24.14 -12.34 4.04
N ILE A 54 -23.83 -11.06 3.79
CA ILE A 54 -22.52 -10.67 3.28
C ILE A 54 -21.46 -10.93 4.35
N GLU A 55 -20.40 -11.64 3.99
CA GLU A 55 -19.34 -11.98 4.94
C GLU A 55 -18.54 -10.77 5.40
N GLU A 56 -18.16 -10.78 6.67
CA GLU A 56 -17.19 -9.82 7.21
C GLU A 56 -15.78 -10.18 6.76
N THR A 57 -15.04 -9.15 6.35
CA THR A 57 -13.61 -9.23 6.04
C THR A 57 -12.76 -8.89 7.27
N VAL A 58 -11.44 -9.07 7.14
CA VAL A 58 -10.50 -8.62 8.17
C VAL A 58 -10.54 -7.11 8.43
N PHE A 59 -10.95 -6.31 7.44
CA PHE A 59 -11.15 -4.88 7.61
C PHE A 59 -12.34 -4.60 8.54
N ASP A 60 -13.42 -5.38 8.44
CA ASP A 60 -14.62 -5.20 9.26
C ASP A 60 -14.34 -5.47 10.74
N ARG A 61 -13.60 -6.54 11.02
CA ARG A 61 -13.28 -6.97 12.39
C ARG A 61 -12.43 -5.96 13.16
N HIS A 62 -11.60 -5.19 12.47
CA HIS A 62 -10.58 -4.34 13.10
C HIS A 62 -10.80 -2.85 12.89
N LEU A 63 -11.91 -2.43 12.25
CA LEU A 63 -12.22 -1.01 12.06
C LEU A 63 -12.48 -0.34 13.41
N VAL A 64 -11.72 0.71 13.72
CA VAL A 64 -11.82 1.43 15.01
C VAL A 64 -12.15 2.91 14.85
N GLY A 65 -11.92 3.51 13.68
CA GLY A 65 -12.05 4.95 13.52
C GLY A 65 -11.81 5.46 12.10
N MET A 66 -11.63 6.77 12.00
CA MET A 66 -11.35 7.50 10.76
C MET A 66 -10.22 8.51 11.01
N SER A 67 -9.48 8.86 9.95
CA SER A 67 -8.38 9.81 9.99
C SER A 67 -8.53 10.90 8.92
N SER A 68 -8.40 12.17 9.30
CA SER A 68 -8.20 13.26 8.34
C SER A 68 -6.78 13.26 7.79
N THR A 69 -6.63 13.63 6.51
CA THR A 69 -5.39 13.42 5.75
C THR A 69 -4.75 14.69 5.20
N TYR A 70 -5.41 15.84 5.30
CA TYR A 70 -4.96 17.10 4.67
C TYR A 70 -3.49 17.47 4.99
N PRO A 71 -2.74 18.07 4.05
CA PRO A 71 -1.35 18.46 4.28
C PRO A 71 -1.27 19.80 5.04
N ALA A 72 -0.07 20.34 5.22
CA ALA A 72 0.07 21.73 5.67
C ALA A 72 -0.62 22.68 4.69
N ARG A 73 -1.17 23.79 5.21
CA ARG A 73 -2.00 24.74 4.46
C ARG A 73 -1.37 25.25 3.16
N VAL A 74 -0.05 25.32 3.09
CA VAL A 74 0.70 25.72 1.89
C VAL A 74 0.45 24.82 0.67
N SER A 75 -0.08 23.62 0.87
CA SER A 75 -0.43 22.66 -0.19
C SER A 75 -1.94 22.47 -0.37
N GLY A 76 -2.78 23.24 0.34
CA GLY A 76 -4.24 23.12 0.27
C GLY A 76 -4.79 21.98 1.13
N TYR A 77 -5.81 21.27 0.62
CA TYR A 77 -6.58 20.27 1.39
C TYR A 77 -6.36 18.82 0.96
N VAL A 78 -5.83 18.59 -0.24
CA VAL A 78 -5.59 17.25 -0.77
C VAL A 78 -4.11 16.94 -0.62
N THR A 79 -3.79 15.94 0.19
CA THR A 79 -2.40 15.53 0.44
C THR A 79 -1.85 14.69 -0.70
N ASP A 80 -0.53 14.68 -0.85
CA ASP A 80 0.17 13.60 -1.53
C ASP A 80 0.71 12.57 -0.52
N SER A 81 1.17 11.41 -1.00
CA SER A 81 1.74 10.36 -0.15
C SER A 81 2.93 10.84 0.70
N ALA A 82 3.74 11.78 0.18
CA ALA A 82 4.90 12.29 0.91
C ALA A 82 4.51 13.10 2.15
N ALA A 83 3.55 14.03 2.01
CA ALA A 83 3.04 14.78 3.14
C ALA A 83 2.21 13.90 4.11
N GLY A 84 1.39 12.99 3.57
CA GLY A 84 0.58 12.06 4.35
C GLY A 84 1.45 11.13 5.20
N ALA A 85 2.45 10.49 4.58
CA ALA A 85 3.39 9.62 5.26
C ALA A 85 4.30 10.39 6.23
N THR A 86 4.74 11.61 5.90
CA THR A 86 5.51 12.44 6.85
C THR A 86 4.67 12.75 8.10
N ALA A 87 3.38 13.04 7.95
CA ALA A 87 2.49 13.26 9.09
C ALA A 87 2.33 11.98 9.94
N LEU A 88 2.12 10.82 9.31
CA LEU A 88 2.04 9.50 9.97
C LEU A 88 3.37 9.06 10.60
N ALA A 89 4.50 9.53 10.08
CA ALA A 89 5.82 9.21 10.60
C ALA A 89 6.23 10.12 11.75
N THR A 90 5.84 11.40 11.74
CA THR A 90 6.45 12.44 12.60
C THR A 90 5.46 13.15 13.52
N GLY A 91 4.15 13.02 13.27
CA GLY A 91 3.12 13.76 14.00
C GLY A 91 3.05 15.24 13.65
N ILE A 92 3.63 15.64 12.52
CA ILE A 92 3.70 17.05 12.07
C ILE A 92 3.26 17.12 10.61
N LYS A 93 2.35 18.06 10.31
CA LYS A 93 1.92 18.36 8.93
C LYS A 93 3.04 19.04 8.15
N THR A 94 3.17 18.70 6.87
CA THR A 94 4.15 19.30 5.95
C THR A 94 3.54 19.53 4.56
N TYR A 95 4.31 20.08 3.62
CA TYR A 95 3.87 20.36 2.26
C TYR A 95 3.92 19.11 1.36
N ASN A 96 3.09 19.07 0.33
CA ASN A 96 3.06 17.99 -0.65
C ASN A 96 4.42 17.83 -1.34
N GLY A 97 4.95 16.61 -1.31
CA GLY A 97 6.27 16.27 -1.82
C GLY A 97 7.39 16.28 -0.79
N ALA A 98 7.17 16.74 0.45
CA ALA A 98 8.16 16.71 1.52
C ALA A 98 8.40 15.30 2.06
N ILE A 99 9.66 14.91 2.25
CA ILE A 99 10.06 13.64 2.86
C ILE A 99 10.68 13.90 4.22
N GLY A 100 9.97 13.62 5.30
CA GLY A 100 10.52 13.69 6.66
C GLY A 100 11.05 15.08 7.06
N VAL A 101 10.50 16.15 6.49
CA VAL A 101 10.85 17.54 6.83
C VAL A 101 9.61 18.37 7.11
N ASP A 102 9.75 19.43 7.92
CA ASP A 102 8.68 20.41 8.15
C ASP A 102 8.54 21.40 6.99
N VAL A 103 7.63 22.38 7.15
CA VAL A 103 7.36 23.41 6.13
C VAL A 103 8.54 24.34 5.87
N ASP A 104 9.49 24.43 6.81
CA ASP A 104 10.72 25.19 6.71
C ASP A 104 11.90 24.31 6.26
N LYS A 105 11.61 23.09 5.79
CA LYS A 105 12.57 22.09 5.30
C LYS A 105 13.52 21.55 6.38
N LYS A 106 13.17 21.71 7.65
CA LYS A 106 13.97 21.17 8.76
C LYS A 106 13.66 19.68 8.95
N PRO A 107 14.68 18.83 9.16
CA PRO A 107 14.49 17.41 9.44
C PRO A 107 13.56 17.15 10.63
N LEU A 108 12.63 16.22 10.45
CA LEU A 108 11.71 15.75 11.47
C LEU A 108 12.03 14.29 11.82
N GLU A 109 12.15 14.00 13.11
CA GLU A 109 12.38 12.63 13.56
C GLU A 109 11.11 11.77 13.42
N SER A 110 11.24 10.60 12.80
CA SER A 110 10.15 9.64 12.65
C SER A 110 10.00 8.71 13.85
N VAL A 111 8.81 8.11 13.99
CA VAL A 111 8.53 7.04 14.97
C VAL A 111 9.46 5.83 14.80
N LEU A 112 9.85 5.50 13.56
CA LEU A 112 10.80 4.42 13.26
C LEU A 112 12.19 4.75 13.78
N VAL A 113 12.70 5.95 13.50
CA VAL A 113 14.02 6.40 14.01
C VAL A 113 14.00 6.49 15.53
N TRP A 114 12.90 6.93 16.13
CA TRP A 114 12.74 6.93 17.58
C TRP A 114 12.72 5.52 18.17
N ALA A 115 12.00 4.58 17.57
CA ALA A 115 12.02 3.17 17.97
C ALA A 115 13.44 2.59 17.92
N LYS A 116 14.21 2.89 16.86
CA LYS A 116 15.62 2.50 16.74
C LYS A 116 16.47 3.05 17.88
N LYS A 117 16.26 4.32 18.28
CA LYS A 117 16.93 4.93 19.45
C LYS A 117 16.62 4.22 20.77
N GLN A 118 15.43 3.62 20.89
CA GLN A 118 15.06 2.79 22.04
C GLN A 118 15.62 1.36 21.98
N GLY A 119 16.47 1.05 20.99
CA GLY A 119 17.09 -0.26 20.84
C GLY A 119 16.18 -1.31 20.22
N LYS A 120 15.03 -0.92 19.65
CA LYS A 120 14.17 -1.81 18.88
C LYS A 120 14.80 -2.15 17.52
N GLN A 121 14.50 -3.33 17.01
CA GLN A 121 14.74 -3.62 15.59
C GLN A 121 13.77 -2.81 14.74
N THR A 122 14.14 -2.51 13.51
CA THR A 122 13.37 -1.63 12.62
C THR A 122 13.28 -2.20 11.22
N GLY A 123 12.08 -2.20 10.64
CA GLY A 123 11.87 -2.77 9.31
C GLY A 123 10.93 -1.97 8.43
N VAL A 124 11.13 -2.10 7.12
CA VAL A 124 10.28 -1.54 6.07
C VAL A 124 9.97 -2.64 5.06
N VAL A 125 8.69 -2.87 4.80
CA VAL A 125 8.19 -3.83 3.80
C VAL A 125 7.21 -3.11 2.90
N VAL A 126 7.47 -3.01 1.59
CA VAL A 126 6.62 -2.25 0.67
C VAL A 126 6.43 -2.98 -0.65
N THR A 127 5.28 -2.81 -1.31
CA THR A 127 5.08 -3.32 -2.68
C THR A 127 5.52 -2.33 -3.76
N SER A 128 5.86 -1.10 -3.41
CA SER A 128 6.51 -0.15 -4.32
C SER A 128 8.04 -0.29 -4.30
N ARG A 129 8.76 0.82 -4.52
CA ARG A 129 10.21 0.89 -4.34
C ARG A 129 10.52 1.35 -2.93
N ILE A 130 11.61 0.85 -2.33
CA ILE A 130 11.96 1.16 -0.94
C ILE A 130 12.22 2.66 -0.74
N ASN A 131 12.71 3.37 -1.76
CA ASN A 131 12.90 4.82 -1.73
C ASN A 131 11.68 5.63 -2.22
N HIS A 132 10.47 5.05 -2.22
CA HIS A 132 9.23 5.77 -2.48
C HIS A 132 8.83 6.66 -1.30
N ALA A 133 7.84 7.53 -1.51
CA ALA A 133 7.50 8.60 -0.58
C ALA A 133 7.17 8.10 0.83
N THR A 134 6.36 7.05 0.96
CA THR A 134 5.95 6.51 2.25
C THR A 134 7.12 5.94 3.04
N PRO A 135 7.86 4.92 2.56
CA PRO A 135 9.02 4.41 3.30
C PRO A 135 10.12 5.46 3.49
N ALA A 136 10.35 6.34 2.52
CA ALA A 136 11.31 7.42 2.64
C ALA A 136 10.97 8.39 3.76
N SER A 137 9.69 8.69 4.01
CA SER A 137 9.27 9.61 5.08
C SER A 137 9.56 9.06 6.49
N TYR A 138 9.76 7.74 6.63
CA TYR A 138 10.17 7.12 7.88
C TYR A 138 11.70 7.01 8.04
N LEU A 139 12.47 7.05 6.94
CA LEU A 139 13.92 6.76 6.94
C LEU A 139 14.82 7.95 6.56
N SER A 140 14.30 8.93 5.85
CA SER A 140 15.07 9.99 5.20
C SER A 140 14.51 11.38 5.44
N HIS A 141 15.32 12.38 5.11
CA HIS A 141 14.93 13.78 5.08
C HIS A 141 15.28 14.33 3.70
N ASN A 142 14.29 14.78 2.94
CA ASN A 142 14.49 15.39 1.64
C ASN A 142 13.37 16.37 1.32
N GLU A 143 13.71 17.50 0.70
CA GLU A 143 12.73 18.52 0.34
C GLU A 143 11.78 18.09 -0.78
N SER A 144 12.11 17.01 -1.50
CA SER A 144 11.32 16.52 -2.63
C SER A 144 11.34 15.00 -2.74
N ARG A 145 10.14 14.39 -2.79
CA ARG A 145 9.91 12.97 -3.07
C ARG A 145 10.46 12.49 -4.41
N ARG A 146 10.80 13.42 -5.31
CA ARG A 146 11.34 13.11 -6.65
C ARG A 146 12.85 12.86 -6.65
N ASN A 147 13.54 13.18 -5.55
CA ASN A 147 14.98 13.00 -5.42
C ASN A 147 15.34 11.54 -5.07
N TYR A 148 14.85 10.58 -5.87
CA TYR A 148 14.93 9.15 -5.58
C TYR A 148 16.36 8.66 -5.29
N ASP A 149 17.33 9.06 -6.10
CA ASP A 149 18.74 8.67 -5.93
C ASP A 149 19.30 9.20 -4.61
N ALA A 150 19.10 10.50 -4.32
CA ALA A 150 19.54 11.09 -3.06
C ALA A 150 18.84 10.50 -1.83
N ILE A 151 17.57 10.10 -1.96
CA ILE A 151 16.84 9.39 -0.91
C ILE A 151 17.46 8.00 -0.69
N ALA A 152 17.74 7.24 -1.75
CA ALA A 152 18.37 5.92 -1.64
C ALA A 152 19.77 6.02 -1.02
N ASP A 153 20.59 6.97 -1.49
CA ASP A 153 21.92 7.26 -0.97
C ASP A 153 21.88 7.56 0.54
N SER A 154 20.87 8.32 0.99
CA SER A 154 20.70 8.66 2.39
C SER A 154 20.48 7.45 3.32
N TYR A 155 20.04 6.30 2.80
CA TYR A 155 19.91 5.08 3.60
C TYR A 155 21.27 4.52 4.04
N VAL A 156 22.34 4.82 3.30
CA VAL A 156 23.71 4.48 3.68
C VAL A 156 24.40 5.65 4.36
N ASP A 157 24.21 6.87 3.85
CA ASP A 157 24.96 8.06 4.29
C ASP A 157 24.45 8.63 5.62
N SER A 158 23.13 8.55 5.88
CA SER A 158 22.49 9.12 7.06
C SER A 158 22.28 8.05 8.14
N LYS A 159 23.34 7.74 8.89
CA LYS A 159 23.29 6.77 10.00
C LYS A 159 22.89 7.40 11.32
N LEU A 160 22.16 6.65 12.14
CA LEU A 160 21.86 6.99 13.53
C LEU A 160 22.98 6.46 14.43
N ASN A 161 23.85 7.35 14.93
CA ASN A 161 24.98 6.98 15.79
C ASN A 161 25.86 5.85 15.18
N GLY A 162 26.11 5.91 13.87
CA GLY A 162 26.88 4.90 13.14
C GLY A 162 26.11 3.63 12.77
N GLN A 163 24.83 3.52 13.13
CA GLN A 163 23.94 2.41 12.77
C GLN A 163 22.98 2.79 11.65
N PHE A 164 22.59 1.83 10.82
CA PHE A 164 21.51 2.01 9.85
C PHE A 164 20.18 2.23 10.59
N LYS A 165 19.30 3.03 9.99
CA LYS A 165 17.98 3.35 10.56
C LYS A 165 16.98 2.20 10.43
N ALA A 166 17.19 1.30 9.46
CA ALA A 166 16.43 0.07 9.27
C ALA A 166 17.36 -1.14 9.29
N ASP A 167 16.91 -2.21 9.93
CA ASP A 167 17.56 -3.53 9.98
C ASP A 167 17.00 -4.46 8.91
N LEU A 168 15.81 -4.18 8.38
CA LEU A 168 15.20 -4.93 7.28
C LEU A 168 14.52 -3.97 6.30
N MET A 169 14.80 -4.15 5.01
CA MET A 169 14.18 -3.40 3.93
C MET A 169 13.81 -4.36 2.81
N LEU A 170 12.53 -4.55 2.55
CA LEU A 170 12.00 -5.45 1.51
C LEU A 170 11.09 -4.67 0.57
N GLY A 171 11.35 -4.72 -0.73
CA GLY A 171 10.53 -4.08 -1.76
C GLY A 171 11.20 -4.07 -3.13
N GLY A 172 10.78 -3.19 -4.03
CA GLY A 172 11.46 -2.97 -5.30
C GLY A 172 12.47 -1.82 -5.27
N GLY A 173 13.00 -1.46 -6.44
CA GLY A 173 13.74 -0.22 -6.64
C GLY A 173 15.22 -0.39 -6.99
N TRP A 174 15.66 -1.58 -7.46
CA TRP A 174 17.06 -1.85 -7.82
C TRP A 174 17.70 -0.75 -8.69
N LYS A 175 16.94 -0.04 -9.55
CA LYS A 175 17.41 1.05 -10.42
C LYS A 175 18.02 2.24 -9.69
N HIS A 176 17.67 2.44 -8.42
CA HIS A 176 18.21 3.52 -7.58
C HIS A 176 19.32 3.03 -6.63
N PHE A 177 19.46 1.71 -6.47
CA PHE A 177 20.44 1.08 -5.58
C PHE A 177 21.63 0.48 -6.35
N ILE A 178 21.45 0.16 -7.63
CA ILE A 178 22.46 -0.36 -8.54
C ILE A 178 22.54 0.64 -9.69
N ARG A 179 23.37 1.67 -9.50
CA ARG A 179 23.61 2.72 -10.48
C ARG A 179 25.05 2.64 -10.97
N ASP A 180 25.30 3.17 -12.17
CA ASP A 180 26.63 3.19 -12.77
C ASP A 180 27.62 4.03 -11.93
N ASP A 181 27.14 5.09 -11.28
CA ASP A 181 27.92 5.96 -10.41
C ASP A 181 28.08 5.41 -8.98
N ARG A 182 27.11 4.64 -8.49
CA ARG A 182 27.10 4.13 -7.11
C ARG A 182 26.29 2.84 -6.96
N ASN A 183 26.87 1.85 -6.29
CA ASN A 183 26.23 0.58 -6.00
C ASN A 183 26.00 0.41 -4.49
N LEU A 184 24.82 0.82 -4.03
CA LEU A 184 24.39 0.74 -2.65
C LEU A 184 24.24 -0.71 -2.18
N VAL A 185 23.85 -1.64 -3.05
CA VAL A 185 23.77 -3.08 -2.70
C VAL A 185 25.13 -3.58 -2.20
N ASN A 186 26.21 -3.23 -2.89
CA ASN A 186 27.56 -3.59 -2.45
C ASN A 186 27.93 -2.92 -1.13
N GLU A 187 27.56 -1.66 -0.91
CA GLU A 187 27.80 -0.96 0.35
C GLU A 187 27.03 -1.59 1.52
N PHE A 188 25.77 -1.98 1.31
CA PHE A 188 24.97 -2.72 2.30
C PHE A 188 25.59 -4.09 2.63
N LYS A 189 26.00 -4.85 1.61
CA LYS A 189 26.68 -6.14 1.80
C LYS A 189 28.00 -5.99 2.56
N GLN A 190 28.80 -4.98 2.23
CA GLN A 190 30.04 -4.67 2.97
C GLN A 190 29.76 -4.28 4.42
N ALA A 191 28.60 -3.66 4.68
CA ALA A 191 28.14 -3.34 6.01
C ALA A 191 27.45 -4.50 6.75
N GLY A 192 27.45 -5.71 6.17
CA GLY A 192 26.97 -6.93 6.79
C GLY A 192 25.48 -7.25 6.53
N PHE A 193 24.83 -6.57 5.59
CA PHE A 193 23.48 -6.94 5.18
C PHE A 193 23.49 -8.20 4.32
N HIS A 194 22.53 -9.08 4.61
CA HIS A 194 22.14 -10.13 3.69
C HIS A 194 21.29 -9.52 2.57
N TYR A 195 21.74 -9.70 1.32
CA TYR A 195 21.03 -9.24 0.13
C TYR A 195 20.36 -10.42 -0.57
N LEU A 196 19.12 -10.22 -1.00
CA LEU A 196 18.32 -11.15 -1.78
C LEU A 196 17.51 -10.40 -2.85
N ASP A 197 17.17 -11.08 -3.93
CA ASP A 197 16.34 -10.53 -5.02
C ASP A 197 15.23 -11.46 -5.49
N SER A 198 15.01 -12.59 -4.79
CA SER A 198 13.89 -13.49 -4.99
C SER A 198 13.08 -13.73 -3.71
N TYR A 199 11.75 -13.85 -3.84
CA TYR A 199 10.89 -14.22 -2.71
C TYR A 199 11.16 -15.63 -2.19
N ASP A 200 11.68 -16.52 -3.03
CA ASP A 200 11.96 -17.92 -2.66
C ASP A 200 13.05 -18.00 -1.56
N GLU A 201 13.87 -16.97 -1.41
CA GLU A 201 14.92 -16.89 -0.40
C GLU A 201 14.41 -16.41 0.97
N LEU A 202 13.17 -15.89 1.03
CA LEU A 202 12.59 -15.33 2.27
C LEU A 202 12.34 -16.39 3.36
N SER A 203 12.26 -17.67 3.01
CA SER A 203 12.11 -18.75 4.00
C SER A 203 13.37 -19.00 4.82
N ASP A 204 14.54 -18.68 4.27
CA ASP A 204 15.85 -19.11 4.75
C ASP A 204 16.78 -17.93 5.08
N LEU A 205 16.20 -16.82 5.57
CA LEU A 205 16.96 -15.65 5.99
C LEU A 205 17.93 -15.96 7.14
N PRO A 206 19.16 -15.42 7.10
CA PRO A 206 20.15 -15.63 8.15
C PRO A 206 19.72 -14.94 9.45
N LYS A 207 19.85 -15.66 10.56
CA LYS A 207 19.56 -15.11 11.90
C LYS A 207 20.53 -13.98 12.25
N ASN A 208 20.02 -12.94 12.92
CA ASN A 208 20.80 -11.82 13.47
C ASN A 208 21.62 -11.04 12.44
N GLN A 209 21.21 -11.03 11.17
CA GLN A 209 21.79 -10.16 10.15
C GLN A 209 20.73 -9.19 9.64
N PRO A 210 21.10 -7.93 9.35
CA PRO A 210 20.19 -7.04 8.68
C PRO A 210 19.97 -7.49 7.23
N VAL A 211 18.82 -7.15 6.64
CA VAL A 211 18.37 -7.69 5.35
C VAL A 211 17.98 -6.57 4.39
N LEU A 212 18.45 -6.68 3.14
CA LEU A 212 18.02 -5.85 2.01
C LEU A 212 17.49 -6.75 0.90
N GLY A 213 16.18 -6.76 0.67
CA GLY A 213 15.53 -7.47 -0.43
C GLY A 213 15.07 -6.49 -1.50
N LEU A 214 15.59 -6.62 -2.73
CA LEU A 214 15.20 -5.81 -3.89
C LEU A 214 14.65 -6.70 -5.01
N PHE A 215 13.34 -6.76 -5.17
CA PHE A 215 12.69 -7.77 -6.02
C PHE A 215 12.26 -7.25 -7.41
N ALA A 216 12.47 -5.96 -7.73
CA ALA A 216 12.05 -5.39 -9.01
C ALA A 216 12.76 -4.07 -9.41
N ASN A 217 12.83 -3.84 -10.72
CA ASN A 217 12.40 -2.60 -11.41
C ASN A 217 12.36 -1.27 -10.61
N GLY A 218 11.11 -0.86 -10.41
CA GLY A 218 10.68 0.23 -9.57
C GLY A 218 9.80 -0.35 -8.48
N GLY A 219 8.48 -0.30 -8.66
CA GLY A 219 7.58 -1.12 -7.84
C GLY A 219 7.65 -2.59 -8.23
N LEU A 220 7.16 -3.45 -7.34
CA LEU A 220 6.89 -4.85 -7.66
C LEU A 220 5.84 -4.92 -8.80
N PRO A 221 5.74 -6.03 -9.54
CA PRO A 221 4.59 -6.28 -10.40
C PRO A 221 3.26 -6.11 -9.64
N TRP A 222 2.17 -5.86 -10.36
CA TRP A 222 0.82 -5.89 -9.79
C TRP A 222 0.54 -7.25 -9.15
N ALA A 223 -0.30 -7.31 -8.12
CA ALA A 223 -0.71 -8.57 -7.50
C ALA A 223 -1.22 -9.58 -8.52
N LEU A 224 -1.95 -9.11 -9.55
CA LEU A 224 -2.44 -9.95 -10.64
C LEU A 224 -1.35 -10.52 -11.55
N ASP A 225 -0.22 -9.82 -11.69
CA ASP A 225 0.84 -10.16 -12.64
C ASP A 225 2.10 -10.72 -11.96
N ASP A 226 2.17 -10.67 -10.63
CA ASP A 226 3.30 -11.17 -9.87
C ASP A 226 3.31 -12.71 -9.84
N SER A 227 4.52 -13.28 -9.82
CA SER A 227 4.78 -14.68 -9.48
C SER A 227 4.10 -15.14 -8.19
N ASN A 228 3.90 -14.21 -7.23
CA ASN A 228 3.14 -14.42 -6.02
C ASN A 228 2.17 -13.26 -5.79
N LYS A 229 0.87 -13.50 -6.01
CA LYS A 229 -0.19 -12.50 -5.82
C LYS A 229 -0.35 -12.02 -4.36
N HIS A 230 0.25 -12.71 -3.40
CA HIS A 230 0.24 -12.37 -1.97
C HIS A 230 1.63 -11.94 -1.47
N ARG A 231 2.37 -11.21 -2.33
CA ARG A 231 3.75 -10.77 -2.10
C ARG A 231 3.92 -9.91 -0.85
N LEU A 232 2.98 -9.02 -0.53
CA LEU A 232 3.05 -8.25 0.71
C LEU A 232 2.96 -9.16 1.93
N SER A 233 2.02 -10.11 1.92
CA SER A 233 1.83 -11.06 3.02
C SER A 233 3.08 -11.92 3.25
N VAL A 234 3.69 -12.42 2.17
CA VAL A 234 4.93 -13.22 2.24
C VAL A 234 6.09 -12.41 2.80
N MET A 235 6.31 -11.19 2.32
CA MET A 235 7.37 -10.33 2.84
C MET A 235 7.13 -9.92 4.30
N ALA A 236 5.89 -9.56 4.67
CA ALA A 236 5.55 -9.19 6.04
C ALA A 236 5.77 -10.36 7.01
N LYS A 237 5.41 -11.59 6.62
CA LYS A 237 5.65 -12.80 7.41
C LYS A 237 7.14 -13.08 7.63
N ALA A 238 7.96 -12.91 6.60
CA ALA A 238 9.41 -13.04 6.73
C ALA A 238 9.98 -11.95 7.66
N ALA A 239 9.51 -10.71 7.50
CA ALA A 239 9.96 -9.57 8.29
C ALA A 239 9.61 -9.68 9.77
N THR A 240 8.39 -10.09 10.13
CA THR A 240 8.02 -10.29 11.55
C THR A 240 8.93 -11.28 12.24
N LYS A 241 9.33 -12.36 11.55
CA LYS A 241 10.25 -13.37 12.07
C LYS A 241 11.67 -12.83 12.19
N GLN A 242 12.14 -12.06 11.20
CA GLN A 242 13.51 -11.55 11.15
C GLN A 242 13.76 -10.43 12.18
N LEU A 243 12.73 -9.62 12.48
CA LEU A 243 12.84 -8.47 13.38
C LEU A 243 12.64 -8.82 14.86
N GLU A 244 12.23 -10.06 15.19
CA GLU A 244 12.08 -10.52 16.57
C GLU A 244 13.36 -10.29 17.37
N ASN A 245 13.22 -9.57 18.49
CA ASN A 245 14.33 -9.16 19.34
C ASN A 245 13.84 -8.88 20.76
N LYS A 246 14.76 -8.94 21.74
CA LYS A 246 14.47 -8.74 23.17
C LYS A 246 13.88 -7.38 23.55
N ASN A 247 14.06 -6.36 22.71
CA ASN A 247 13.50 -5.02 22.93
C ASN A 247 12.24 -4.80 22.08
N GLY A 248 11.80 -5.82 21.34
CA GLY A 248 10.79 -5.76 20.29
C GLY A 248 11.27 -5.01 19.04
N TYR A 249 10.31 -4.68 18.17
CA TYR A 249 10.56 -4.01 16.90
C TYR A 249 9.50 -2.95 16.53
N PHE A 250 9.88 -2.07 15.61
CA PHE A 250 8.95 -1.23 14.86
C PHE A 250 9.03 -1.60 13.37
N MET A 251 7.91 -1.94 12.76
CA MET A 251 7.85 -2.27 11.33
C MET A 251 6.85 -1.37 10.62
N LEU A 252 7.30 -0.74 9.53
CA LEU A 252 6.41 -0.16 8.53
C LEU A 252 6.10 -1.21 7.46
N VAL A 253 4.82 -1.40 7.16
CA VAL A 253 4.34 -2.18 6.02
C VAL A 253 3.55 -1.25 5.11
N GLU A 254 3.78 -1.29 3.80
CA GLU A 254 3.03 -0.49 2.84
C GLU A 254 2.39 -1.39 1.77
N ALA A 255 1.05 -1.37 1.71
CA ALA A 255 0.32 -1.82 0.52
C ALA A 255 0.31 -0.66 -0.49
N SER A 256 1.42 -0.51 -1.20
CA SER A 256 1.74 0.71 -1.94
C SER A 256 0.95 0.89 -3.24
N GLN A 257 0.38 -0.19 -3.78
CA GLN A 257 -0.12 -0.23 -5.15
C GLN A 257 -1.65 -0.11 -5.25
N VAL A 258 -2.37 -0.04 -4.12
CA VAL A 258 -3.81 0.30 -4.10
C VAL A 258 -4.01 1.70 -4.71
N ASP A 259 -3.16 2.66 -4.33
CA ASP A 259 -3.08 3.99 -4.92
C ASP A 259 -2.83 3.98 -6.42
N TRP A 260 -1.85 3.20 -6.88
CA TRP A 260 -1.52 3.18 -8.31
C TRP A 260 -2.65 2.57 -9.15
N GLY A 261 -3.34 1.55 -8.62
CA GLY A 261 -4.59 1.05 -9.21
C GLY A 261 -5.67 2.13 -9.25
N GLY A 262 -5.82 2.90 -8.17
CA GLY A 262 -6.72 4.05 -8.10
C GLY A 262 -6.38 5.16 -9.11
N HIS A 263 -5.11 5.51 -9.28
CA HIS A 263 -4.66 6.50 -10.27
C HIS A 263 -4.92 6.05 -11.70
N ARG A 264 -4.79 4.74 -11.96
CA ARG A 264 -5.07 4.15 -13.27
C ARG A 264 -6.55 3.92 -13.54
N ASN A 265 -7.43 4.16 -12.55
CA ASN A 265 -8.83 3.78 -12.58
C ASN A 265 -9.00 2.30 -12.95
N ASP A 266 -8.21 1.45 -12.29
CA ASP A 266 -8.15 0.02 -12.57
C ASP A 266 -8.70 -0.76 -11.37
N ILE A 267 -9.99 -1.09 -11.43
CA ILE A 267 -10.66 -1.82 -10.35
C ILE A 267 -10.16 -3.26 -10.20
N ALA A 268 -9.67 -3.88 -11.28
CA ALA A 268 -9.13 -5.24 -11.23
C ALA A 268 -7.82 -5.27 -10.43
N VAL A 269 -6.91 -4.35 -10.74
CA VAL A 269 -5.67 -4.18 -9.97
C VAL A 269 -6.00 -3.77 -8.54
N ALA A 270 -6.85 -2.76 -8.33
CA ALA A 270 -7.19 -2.29 -6.99
C ALA A 270 -7.72 -3.41 -6.08
N MET A 271 -8.63 -4.27 -6.57
CA MET A 271 -9.17 -5.37 -5.76
C MET A 271 -8.14 -6.49 -5.50
N ALA A 272 -7.23 -6.75 -6.44
CA ALA A 272 -6.15 -7.71 -6.21
C ALA A 272 -5.11 -7.21 -5.20
N GLU A 273 -4.76 -5.91 -5.23
CA GLU A 273 -3.90 -5.30 -4.21
C GLU A 273 -4.57 -5.28 -2.83
N MET A 274 -5.88 -5.03 -2.78
CA MET A 274 -6.67 -5.16 -1.56
C MET A 274 -6.69 -6.60 -1.02
N ASP A 275 -6.69 -7.61 -1.90
CA ASP A 275 -6.58 -9.02 -1.50
C ASP A 275 -5.24 -9.34 -0.85
N ASP A 276 -4.12 -8.88 -1.42
CA ASP A 276 -2.79 -9.04 -0.82
C ASP A 276 -2.72 -8.37 0.56
N LEU A 277 -3.26 -7.15 0.69
CA LEU A 277 -3.37 -6.45 1.97
C LEU A 277 -4.23 -7.22 2.99
N ALA A 278 -5.39 -7.73 2.57
CA ALA A 278 -6.26 -8.51 3.45
C ALA A 278 -5.57 -9.79 3.95
N LYS A 279 -4.86 -10.51 3.06
CA LYS A 279 -4.06 -11.69 3.45
C LYS A 279 -2.89 -11.33 4.37
N THR A 280 -2.34 -10.13 4.24
CA THR A 280 -1.35 -9.61 5.19
C THR A 280 -1.98 -9.39 6.57
N LEU A 281 -3.16 -8.77 6.64
CA LEU A 281 -3.86 -8.55 7.91
C LEU A 281 -4.33 -9.84 8.57
N GLU A 282 -4.84 -10.81 7.82
CA GLU A 282 -5.22 -12.13 8.34
C GLU A 282 -4.03 -12.86 8.97
N PHE A 283 -2.86 -12.79 8.32
CA PHE A 283 -1.61 -13.30 8.90
C PHE A 283 -1.28 -12.58 10.22
N LEU A 284 -1.34 -11.24 10.23
CA LEU A 284 -1.02 -10.43 11.40
C LEU A 284 -2.00 -10.63 12.56
N GLU A 285 -3.28 -10.86 12.29
CA GLU A 285 -4.28 -11.24 13.29
C GLU A 285 -3.84 -12.53 14.02
N GLY A 286 -3.43 -13.54 13.24
CA GLY A 286 -2.87 -14.79 13.79
C GLY A 286 -1.52 -14.61 14.49
N TYR A 287 -0.70 -13.65 14.06
CA TYR A 287 0.58 -13.32 14.70
C TYR A 287 0.35 -12.64 16.06
N VAL A 288 -0.53 -11.65 16.15
CA VAL A 288 -0.88 -10.94 17.40
C VAL A 288 -1.49 -11.90 18.42
N ALA A 289 -2.32 -12.85 17.98
CA ALA A 289 -2.86 -13.88 18.88
C ALA A 289 -1.77 -14.73 19.57
N LYS A 290 -0.59 -14.86 18.94
CA LYS A 290 0.58 -15.59 19.47
C LYS A 290 1.60 -14.68 20.17
N ASN A 291 1.56 -13.37 19.88
CA ASN A 291 2.45 -12.34 20.39
C ASN A 291 1.61 -11.16 20.93
N PRO A 292 0.93 -11.34 22.09
CA PRO A 292 -0.10 -10.41 22.57
C PRO A 292 0.45 -9.03 22.99
N ASP A 293 1.77 -8.88 23.08
CA ASP A 293 2.51 -7.64 23.29
C ASP A 293 2.72 -6.82 22.00
N THR A 294 2.06 -7.21 20.90
CA THR A 294 2.14 -6.55 19.59
C THR A 294 0.93 -5.64 19.37
N LEU A 295 1.19 -4.44 18.87
CA LEU A 295 0.20 -3.51 18.32
C LEU A 295 0.29 -3.51 16.80
N VAL A 296 -0.86 -3.63 16.13
CA VAL A 296 -1.00 -3.36 14.69
C VAL A 296 -1.92 -2.17 14.51
N VAL A 297 -1.48 -1.19 13.72
CA VAL A 297 -2.30 -0.04 13.30
C VAL A 297 -2.24 0.04 11.78
N LEU A 298 -3.40 0.11 11.12
CA LEU A 298 -3.52 0.35 9.69
C LEU A 298 -4.33 1.62 9.43
N THR A 299 -3.87 2.42 8.48
CA THR A 299 -4.64 3.51 7.87
C THR A 299 -4.16 3.69 6.43
N ALA A 300 -4.80 4.60 5.69
CA ALA A 300 -4.23 5.15 4.48
C ALA A 300 -3.59 6.52 4.75
N ASP A 301 -2.79 6.98 3.80
CA ASP A 301 -2.28 8.35 3.71
C ASP A 301 -3.27 9.30 3.03
N HIS A 302 -4.07 8.79 2.07
CA HIS A 302 -5.18 9.45 1.38
C HIS A 302 -6.12 8.42 0.71
N SER A 303 -7.13 8.91 -0.02
CA SER A 303 -7.94 8.12 -0.94
C SER A 303 -7.66 8.51 -2.38
N THR A 304 -7.69 7.57 -3.31
CA THR A 304 -7.36 7.82 -4.73
C THR A 304 -8.53 7.49 -5.68
N GLY A 305 -8.57 8.18 -6.82
CA GLY A 305 -9.49 7.89 -7.94
C GLY A 305 -10.93 8.45 -7.79
N GLY A 306 -11.34 8.81 -6.58
CA GLY A 306 -12.75 9.10 -6.30
C GLY A 306 -13.63 7.90 -6.62
N PHE A 307 -13.15 6.72 -6.20
CA PHE A 307 -13.76 5.43 -6.47
C PHE A 307 -15.15 5.30 -5.83
N THR A 308 -16.09 4.77 -6.60
CA THR A 308 -17.46 4.48 -6.18
C THR A 308 -17.90 3.09 -6.64
N ILE A 309 -18.66 2.41 -5.79
CA ILE A 309 -19.26 1.09 -6.03
C ILE A 309 -20.70 1.26 -6.49
N GLY A 310 -20.88 1.29 -7.81
CA GLY A 310 -22.13 1.67 -8.46
C GLY A 310 -21.99 3.04 -9.13
N ALA A 311 -22.42 3.12 -10.39
CA ALA A 311 -22.31 4.29 -11.22
C ALA A 311 -23.56 4.50 -12.09
N HIS A 312 -23.60 5.62 -12.81
CA HIS A 312 -24.58 5.92 -13.85
C HIS A 312 -26.06 5.90 -13.41
N GLY A 313 -26.33 6.07 -12.11
CA GLY A 313 -27.68 6.00 -11.54
C GLY A 313 -28.23 4.57 -11.42
N GLU A 314 -27.42 3.56 -11.70
CA GLU A 314 -27.76 2.15 -11.54
C GLU A 314 -27.35 1.63 -10.17
N TYR A 315 -28.27 0.97 -9.46
CA TYR A 315 -28.05 0.45 -8.11
C TYR A 315 -27.47 -0.97 -8.16
N ALA A 316 -26.31 -1.10 -8.78
CA ALA A 316 -25.62 -2.38 -8.93
C ALA A 316 -24.10 -2.20 -8.91
N TRP A 317 -23.39 -3.15 -8.31
CA TRP A 317 -21.95 -3.34 -8.51
C TRP A 317 -21.70 -4.84 -8.65
N ARG A 318 -20.95 -5.25 -9.68
CA ARG A 318 -20.88 -6.66 -10.13
C ARG A 318 -19.42 -7.14 -10.19
N PRO A 319 -18.86 -7.62 -9.06
CA PRO A 319 -17.44 -7.99 -9.00
C PRO A 319 -17.10 -9.33 -9.64
N ASP A 320 -18.08 -10.06 -10.20
CA ASP A 320 -17.92 -11.46 -10.63
C ASP A 320 -16.74 -11.67 -11.58
N VAL A 321 -16.57 -10.78 -12.55
CA VAL A 321 -15.47 -10.86 -13.51
C VAL A 321 -14.12 -10.65 -12.84
N LEU A 322 -14.03 -9.75 -11.86
CA LEU A 322 -12.80 -9.43 -11.14
C LEU A 322 -12.27 -10.65 -10.39
N ARG A 323 -13.17 -11.44 -9.79
CA ARG A 323 -12.81 -12.67 -9.04
C ARG A 323 -12.11 -13.72 -9.89
N THR A 324 -12.32 -13.66 -11.21
CA THR A 324 -11.76 -14.62 -12.16
C THR A 324 -10.49 -14.13 -12.82
N MET A 325 -10.18 -12.83 -12.78
CA MET A 325 -9.03 -12.28 -13.49
C MET A 325 -7.72 -12.79 -12.89
N ILE A 326 -6.76 -13.06 -13.78
CA ILE A 326 -5.41 -13.58 -13.43
C ILE A 326 -4.29 -12.76 -14.09
N MET A 327 -4.64 -11.66 -14.74
CA MET A 327 -3.72 -10.72 -15.40
C MET A 327 -4.33 -9.33 -15.31
N SER A 328 -3.50 -8.31 -15.14
CA SER A 328 -3.95 -6.92 -15.15
C SER A 328 -4.41 -6.47 -16.55
N PRO A 329 -5.27 -5.44 -16.64
CA PRO A 329 -5.57 -4.76 -17.90
C PRO A 329 -4.32 -4.35 -18.70
N GLU A 330 -3.26 -3.88 -18.05
CA GLU A 330 -1.98 -3.52 -18.67
C GLU A 330 -1.35 -4.73 -19.36
N THR A 331 -1.17 -5.84 -18.65
CA THR A 331 -0.60 -7.08 -19.18
C THR A 331 -1.46 -7.68 -20.31
N ILE A 332 -2.79 -7.61 -20.20
CA ILE A 332 -3.70 -8.05 -21.26
C ILE A 332 -3.50 -7.19 -22.51
N ALA A 333 -3.44 -5.86 -22.35
CA ALA A 333 -3.27 -4.91 -23.44
C ALA A 333 -1.95 -5.12 -24.20
N GLU A 334 -0.85 -5.34 -23.48
CA GLU A 334 0.45 -5.65 -24.06
C GLU A 334 0.37 -6.90 -24.95
N LYS A 335 -0.23 -7.98 -24.46
CA LYS A 335 -0.37 -9.24 -25.20
C LYS A 335 -1.30 -9.12 -26.42
N LEU A 336 -2.37 -8.32 -26.31
CA LEU A 336 -3.30 -8.06 -27.42
C LEU A 336 -2.71 -7.11 -28.48
N SER A 337 -1.85 -6.17 -28.09
CA SER A 337 -1.19 -5.27 -29.05
C SER A 337 -0.31 -6.05 -30.05
N GLN A 338 0.30 -7.15 -29.59
CA GLN A 338 1.22 -7.97 -30.39
C GLN A 338 0.56 -9.03 -31.29
N LYS A 339 -0.75 -9.26 -31.19
CA LYS A 339 -1.46 -10.38 -31.87
C LYS A 339 -2.83 -9.99 -32.39
N ASP A 340 -3.36 -10.72 -33.37
CA ASP A 340 -4.74 -10.55 -33.79
C ASP A 340 -5.71 -10.86 -32.64
N ILE A 341 -6.62 -9.93 -32.38
CA ILE A 341 -7.60 -10.06 -31.29
C ILE A 341 -8.69 -11.02 -31.75
N SER A 342 -8.81 -12.16 -31.06
CA SER A 342 -9.81 -13.20 -31.33
C SER A 342 -10.55 -13.61 -30.06
N LYS A 343 -11.74 -14.23 -30.20
CA LYS A 343 -12.52 -14.79 -29.07
C LYS A 343 -11.69 -15.75 -28.21
N SER A 344 -10.90 -16.61 -28.85
CA SER A 344 -10.07 -17.59 -28.15
C SER A 344 -8.95 -16.91 -27.33
N LEU A 345 -8.26 -15.95 -27.93
CA LEU A 345 -7.18 -15.22 -27.25
C LEU A 345 -7.73 -14.38 -26.09
N THR A 346 -8.78 -13.59 -26.32
CA THR A 346 -9.38 -12.75 -25.27
C THR A 346 -9.95 -13.60 -24.13
N LYS A 347 -10.67 -14.69 -24.41
CA LYS A 347 -11.15 -15.60 -23.35
C LYS A 347 -10.01 -16.12 -22.48
N LYS A 348 -8.86 -16.47 -23.08
CA LYS A 348 -7.67 -16.93 -22.34
C LYS A 348 -7.06 -15.82 -21.48
N LEU A 349 -6.98 -14.59 -22.00
CA LEU A 349 -6.31 -13.48 -21.31
C LEU A 349 -7.15 -12.87 -20.19
N PHE A 350 -8.44 -12.67 -20.43
CA PHE A 350 -9.38 -12.13 -19.44
C PHE A 350 -9.82 -13.17 -18.41
N ASN A 351 -9.70 -14.45 -18.75
CA ASN A 351 -10.29 -15.58 -18.02
C ASN A 351 -11.83 -15.56 -17.95
N PHE A 352 -12.48 -14.78 -18.82
CA PHE A 352 -13.92 -14.80 -19.07
C PHE A 352 -14.22 -14.46 -20.53
N ALA A 353 -15.44 -14.77 -20.98
CA ALA A 353 -15.83 -14.49 -22.35
C ALA A 353 -16.22 -13.01 -22.54
N LEU A 354 -15.65 -12.39 -23.58
CA LEU A 354 -16.16 -11.11 -24.11
C LEU A 354 -17.39 -11.37 -24.98
N THR A 355 -18.33 -10.43 -24.96
CA THR A 355 -19.42 -10.37 -25.93
C THR A 355 -18.88 -10.00 -27.31
N ASP A 356 -19.70 -10.22 -28.35
CA ASP A 356 -19.32 -9.87 -29.72
C ASP A 356 -19.11 -8.36 -29.89
N VAL A 357 -19.88 -7.55 -29.16
CA VAL A 357 -19.76 -6.08 -29.18
C VAL A 357 -18.45 -5.64 -28.55
N GLU A 358 -18.11 -6.15 -27.36
CA GLU A 358 -16.85 -5.82 -26.68
C GLU A 358 -15.63 -6.27 -27.47
N LEU A 359 -15.68 -7.46 -28.07
CA LEU A 359 -14.61 -7.95 -28.92
C LEU A 359 -14.40 -7.05 -30.14
N ALA A 360 -15.50 -6.69 -30.82
CA ALA A 360 -15.46 -5.80 -31.98
C ALA A 360 -14.91 -4.42 -31.61
N GLN A 361 -15.26 -3.90 -30.44
CA GLN A 361 -14.75 -2.63 -29.94
C GLN A 361 -13.23 -2.69 -29.75
N LEU A 362 -12.69 -3.70 -29.06
CA LEU A 362 -11.23 -3.85 -28.90
C LEU A 362 -10.49 -4.00 -30.24
N GLN A 363 -11.08 -4.73 -31.20
CA GLN A 363 -10.52 -4.86 -32.55
C GLN A 363 -10.48 -3.51 -33.29
N LEU A 364 -11.55 -2.72 -33.17
CA LEU A 364 -11.63 -1.39 -33.76
C LEU A 364 -10.62 -0.42 -33.12
N ASP A 365 -10.52 -0.41 -31.79
CA ASP A 365 -9.59 0.46 -31.06
C ASP A 365 -8.14 0.16 -31.42
N LYS A 366 -7.79 -1.13 -31.54
CA LYS A 366 -6.49 -1.56 -32.05
C LYS A 366 -6.22 -1.04 -33.47
N ALA A 367 -7.15 -1.29 -34.41
CA ALA A 367 -6.98 -0.91 -35.80
C ALA A 367 -6.85 0.62 -35.97
N ASN A 368 -7.60 1.40 -35.19
CA ASN A 368 -7.51 2.85 -35.17
C ASN A 368 -6.14 3.33 -34.66
N ALA A 369 -5.65 2.76 -33.55
CA ALA A 369 -4.34 3.11 -33.01
C ALA A 369 -3.20 2.79 -33.99
N GLU A 370 -3.24 1.63 -34.66
CA GLU A 370 -2.28 1.25 -35.69
C GLU A 370 -2.33 2.22 -36.90
N ALA A 371 -3.53 2.63 -37.31
CA ALA A 371 -3.70 3.60 -38.40
C ALA A 371 -3.15 4.99 -38.02
N GLU A 372 -3.36 5.46 -36.79
CA GLU A 372 -2.82 6.71 -36.28
C GLU A 372 -1.29 6.71 -36.23
N ILE A 373 -0.68 5.64 -35.70
CA ILE A 373 0.78 5.47 -35.69
C ILE A 373 1.34 5.51 -37.11
N LYS A 374 0.76 4.74 -38.03
CA LYS A 374 1.19 4.72 -39.44
C LYS A 374 1.07 6.10 -40.11
N ALA A 375 -0.01 6.83 -39.82
CA ALA A 375 -0.21 8.18 -40.35
C ALA A 375 0.85 9.16 -39.81
N TYR A 376 1.16 9.08 -38.51
CA TYR A 376 2.20 9.88 -37.89
C TYR A 376 3.59 9.56 -38.45
N GLU A 377 3.95 8.29 -38.58
CA GLU A 377 5.22 7.86 -39.17
C GLU A 377 5.37 8.32 -40.63
N THR A 378 4.28 8.24 -41.41
CA THR A 378 4.26 8.74 -42.80
C THR A 378 4.47 10.26 -42.83
N ALA A 379 3.81 11.00 -41.93
CA ALA A 379 3.98 12.45 -41.83
C ALA A 379 5.39 12.83 -41.39
N LYS A 380 5.98 12.09 -40.43
CA LYS A 380 7.34 12.26 -39.94
C LYS A 380 8.38 11.99 -41.03
N ALA A 381 8.21 10.92 -41.81
CA ALA A 381 9.05 10.64 -42.97
C ALA A 381 8.97 11.75 -44.04
N ALA A 382 7.83 12.45 -44.12
CA ALA A 382 7.61 13.58 -45.03
C ALA A 382 7.99 14.96 -44.44
N GLY A 383 8.54 15.02 -43.22
CA GLY A 383 8.88 16.28 -42.53
C GLY A 383 7.67 17.15 -42.16
N LYS A 384 6.50 16.53 -41.95
CA LYS A 384 5.21 17.17 -41.67
C LYS A 384 4.67 16.85 -40.26
N GLU A 385 5.45 16.21 -39.40
CA GLU A 385 5.08 15.77 -38.05
C GLU A 385 4.70 16.92 -37.11
N LYS A 386 5.24 18.13 -37.30
CA LYS A 386 4.96 19.31 -36.44
C LYS A 386 3.49 19.74 -36.40
N LYS A 387 2.64 19.15 -37.25
CA LYS A 387 1.18 19.40 -37.30
C LYS A 387 0.37 18.31 -36.58
N LEU A 388 1.02 17.27 -36.06
CA LEU A 388 0.38 16.13 -35.43
C LEU A 388 0.91 15.96 -34.01
N SER A 389 0.02 15.53 -33.12
CA SER A 389 0.42 15.01 -31.82
C SER A 389 1.01 13.61 -31.99
N GLU A 390 2.03 13.28 -31.21
CA GLU A 390 2.57 11.91 -31.16
C GLU A 390 1.48 10.95 -30.68
N PRO A 391 1.15 9.90 -31.45
CA PRO A 391 0.10 8.96 -31.09
C PRO A 391 0.52 8.09 -29.90
N LYS A 392 -0.47 7.61 -29.14
CA LYS A 392 -0.22 6.64 -28.08
C LYS A 392 0.12 5.28 -28.68
N GLU A 393 0.91 4.50 -27.95
CA GLU A 393 1.15 3.10 -28.28
C GLU A 393 -0.15 2.29 -28.29
N VAL A 394 -0.24 1.29 -29.17
CA VAL A 394 -1.42 0.40 -29.28
C VAL A 394 -1.77 -0.23 -27.92
N ALA A 395 -0.77 -0.66 -27.15
CA ALA A 395 -0.99 -1.22 -25.82
C ALA A 395 -1.66 -0.21 -24.86
N SER A 396 -1.27 1.07 -24.88
CA SER A 396 -1.87 2.11 -24.03
C SER A 396 -3.33 2.40 -24.40
N VAL A 397 -3.65 2.40 -25.70
CA VAL A 397 -5.03 2.54 -26.19
C VAL A 397 -5.88 1.34 -25.75
N LEU A 398 -5.34 0.13 -25.90
CA LEU A 398 -6.01 -1.09 -25.48
C LEU A 398 -6.20 -1.14 -23.95
N GLU A 399 -5.21 -0.77 -23.15
CA GLU A 399 -5.35 -0.72 -21.68
C GLU A 399 -6.52 0.17 -21.27
N THR A 400 -6.63 1.36 -21.87
CA THR A 400 -7.76 2.28 -21.61
C THR A 400 -9.09 1.64 -21.96
N SER A 401 -9.17 0.98 -23.11
CA SER A 401 -10.39 0.33 -23.60
C SER A 401 -10.79 -0.87 -22.74
N ILE A 402 -9.82 -1.64 -22.28
CA ILE A 402 -10.01 -2.80 -21.39
C ILE A 402 -10.51 -2.34 -20.03
N LYS A 403 -9.90 -1.30 -19.43
CA LYS A 403 -10.37 -0.75 -18.15
C LYS A 403 -11.79 -0.23 -18.25
N HIS A 404 -12.11 0.50 -19.32
CA HIS A 404 -13.48 0.99 -19.55
C HIS A 404 -14.49 -0.16 -19.65
N LEU A 405 -14.16 -1.23 -20.38
CA LEU A 405 -14.99 -2.43 -20.47
C LEU A 405 -15.20 -3.06 -19.09
N ILE A 406 -14.15 -3.18 -18.27
CA ILE A 406 -14.25 -3.75 -16.93
C ILE A 406 -15.09 -2.84 -16.01
N ASP A 407 -14.91 -1.52 -16.07
CA ASP A 407 -15.72 -0.56 -15.32
C ASP A 407 -17.20 -0.66 -15.70
N GLN A 408 -17.52 -0.78 -17.00
CA GLN A 408 -18.89 -1.00 -17.47
C GLN A 408 -19.49 -2.31 -16.94
N ARG A 409 -18.75 -3.41 -17.01
CA ARG A 409 -19.22 -4.71 -16.52
C ARG A 409 -19.47 -4.71 -15.02
N THR A 410 -18.57 -4.09 -14.28
CA THR A 410 -18.63 -4.02 -12.81
C THR A 410 -19.56 -2.93 -12.31
N ASN A 411 -19.97 -1.99 -13.18
CA ASN A 411 -20.61 -0.72 -12.85
C ASN A 411 -19.79 0.09 -11.82
N THR A 412 -18.48 0.15 -12.05
CA THR A 412 -17.53 0.94 -11.24
C THR A 412 -17.48 2.38 -11.72
N GLY A 413 -17.49 3.33 -10.78
CA GLY A 413 -17.36 4.75 -11.08
C GLY A 413 -16.08 5.36 -10.53
N TRP A 414 -15.46 6.23 -11.33
CA TRP A 414 -14.29 7.03 -10.97
C TRP A 414 -14.55 8.51 -11.26
N THR A 415 -14.20 9.41 -10.35
CA THR A 415 -14.37 10.86 -10.56
C THR A 415 -13.06 11.60 -10.84
N SER A 416 -11.92 10.96 -10.62
CA SER A 416 -10.59 11.54 -10.77
C SER A 416 -9.57 10.46 -11.13
N GLY A 417 -8.43 10.85 -11.69
CA GLY A 417 -7.23 10.00 -11.75
C GLY A 417 -6.19 10.42 -10.70
N GLY A 418 -6.60 11.15 -9.66
CA GLY A 418 -5.75 11.69 -8.61
C GLY A 418 -6.32 11.44 -7.22
N HIS A 419 -5.65 11.97 -6.20
CA HIS A 419 -6.11 11.83 -4.81
C HIS A 419 -7.37 12.66 -4.54
N THR A 420 -8.10 12.28 -3.50
CA THR A 420 -9.28 12.99 -2.99
C THR A 420 -9.08 13.34 -1.51
N GLY A 421 -9.79 14.38 -1.04
CA GLY A 421 -9.67 14.89 0.33
C GLY A 421 -10.61 14.23 1.34
N ILE A 422 -11.08 13.01 1.08
CA ILE A 422 -11.95 12.27 2.01
C ILE A 422 -11.12 11.72 3.18
N ASP A 423 -11.73 11.66 4.36
CA ASP A 423 -11.16 10.96 5.51
C ASP A 423 -11.01 9.46 5.20
N VAL A 424 -10.00 8.83 5.79
CA VAL A 424 -9.66 7.43 5.53
C VAL A 424 -9.88 6.57 6.77
N PRO A 425 -10.22 5.28 6.62
CA PRO A 425 -10.47 4.41 7.77
C PRO A 425 -9.20 4.07 8.54
N VAL A 426 -9.34 3.94 9.86
CA VAL A 426 -8.30 3.49 10.80
C VAL A 426 -8.70 2.15 11.39
N PHE A 427 -7.78 1.19 11.35
CA PHE A 427 -7.93 -0.14 11.91
C PHE A 427 -6.85 -0.36 12.95
N ALA A 428 -7.18 -1.00 14.06
CA ALA A 428 -6.19 -1.33 15.08
C ALA A 428 -6.57 -2.58 15.84
N PHE A 429 -5.59 -3.40 16.16
CA PHE A 429 -5.77 -4.59 16.99
C PHE A 429 -4.48 -4.93 17.75
N GLY A 430 -4.64 -5.74 18.81
CA GLY A 430 -3.56 -6.05 19.75
C GLY A 430 -3.45 -5.03 20.88
N GLN A 431 -2.27 -5.01 21.52
CA GLN A 431 -2.01 -4.25 22.75
C GLN A 431 -2.17 -2.74 22.52
N GLN A 432 -3.00 -2.07 23.33
CA GLN A 432 -3.25 -0.61 23.24
C GLN A 432 -3.98 -0.13 21.96
N SER A 433 -4.64 -1.03 21.24
CA SER A 433 -5.40 -0.70 20.02
C SER A 433 -6.57 0.26 20.27
N GLU A 434 -7.14 0.27 21.48
CA GLU A 434 -8.24 1.15 21.88
C GLU A 434 -7.89 2.65 21.81
N LEU A 435 -6.59 2.99 21.81
CA LEU A 435 -6.12 4.37 21.67
C LEU A 435 -6.45 4.99 20.30
N PHE A 436 -6.75 4.16 19.30
CA PHE A 436 -7.00 4.58 17.93
C PHE A 436 -8.50 4.72 17.60
N ASN A 437 -9.38 4.51 18.58
CA ASN A 437 -10.82 4.64 18.39
C ASN A 437 -11.25 6.09 18.07
N GLY A 438 -12.20 6.25 17.15
CA GLY A 438 -12.84 7.53 16.83
C GLY A 438 -12.24 8.28 15.65
N LEU A 439 -12.66 9.55 15.50
CA LEU A 439 -12.14 10.45 14.46
C LEU A 439 -10.88 11.17 14.96
N GLN A 440 -9.80 11.11 14.19
CA GLN A 440 -8.52 11.73 14.55
C GLN A 440 -7.84 12.35 13.33
N ASP A 441 -6.78 13.13 13.54
CA ASP A 441 -5.90 13.53 12.44
C ASP A 441 -4.78 12.51 12.24
N ASN A 442 -4.26 12.39 11.01
CA ASN A 442 -3.15 11.47 10.74
C ASN A 442 -1.91 11.77 11.60
N THR A 443 -1.72 13.02 12.06
CA THR A 443 -0.65 13.34 13.01
C THR A 443 -0.87 12.75 14.40
N ASP A 444 -2.10 12.54 14.83
CA ASP A 444 -2.41 12.00 16.16
C ASP A 444 -2.07 10.51 16.26
N ILE A 445 -2.14 9.78 15.15
CA ILE A 445 -1.69 8.38 15.05
C ILE A 445 -0.19 8.30 15.41
N ALA A 446 0.63 9.15 14.79
CA ALA A 446 2.06 9.21 15.06
C ALA A 446 2.36 9.63 16.51
N LYS A 447 1.64 10.63 17.04
CA LYS A 447 1.80 11.08 18.44
C LYS A 447 1.47 9.98 19.44
N LYS A 448 0.42 9.19 19.20
CA LYS A 448 0.08 8.02 20.02
C LYS A 448 1.19 6.96 19.98
N ILE A 449 1.70 6.65 18.80
CA ILE A 449 2.84 5.72 18.64
C ILE A 449 4.09 6.23 19.37
N PHE A 450 4.41 7.52 19.26
CA PHE A 450 5.50 8.14 20.03
C PHE A 450 5.31 7.99 21.55
N GLY A 451 4.09 8.22 22.05
CA GLY A 451 3.76 8.01 23.46
C GLY A 451 3.94 6.56 23.90
N LEU A 452 3.53 5.60 23.09
CA LEU A 452 3.75 4.16 23.32
C LEU A 452 5.23 3.78 23.29
N LEU A 453 6.05 4.51 22.53
CA LEU A 453 7.51 4.39 22.52
C LEU A 453 8.21 5.25 23.60
N GLY A 454 7.45 5.79 24.56
CA GLY A 454 7.99 6.53 25.70
C GLY A 454 8.49 7.96 25.40
N LYS A 455 8.17 8.52 24.24
CA LYS A 455 8.42 9.94 23.94
C LYS A 455 7.40 10.79 24.71
N LYS A 456 7.90 11.65 25.60
CA LYS A 456 7.08 12.52 26.47
C LYS A 456 6.73 13.83 25.81
#